data_AF-A0A7K3WW19-F1
#
_entry.id   AF-A0A7K3WW19-F1
#
_cell.length_a   1.000
_cell.length_b   1.000
_cell.length_c   1.000
_cell.angle_alpha   90.00
_cell.angle_beta   90.00
_cell.angle_gamma   90.00
#
_symmetry.space_group_name_H-M   'P 1'
#
loop_
_entity.id
_entity.type
_entity.pdbx_description
1 polymer ?
#
loop_
_entity_poly.entity_id
_entity_poly.type
_entity_poly.pdbx_seq_one_letter_code
_entity_poly.pdbx_strand_id
1 'polypeptide(L)'
;MKNPIFVKVLFAFLIIICLSGFISSPIALLLGFLFTLFLGQPFEKFTQKGIQYLLKISVVGLGFGMFLMETLKTGREGLTITVLTIFGTLILGWILTKLFKIDKHLGYLISAGTSICGGSAIAAVAPVIQAKPKTISVALGVVFLLNSIALFVFPAVGHFLSMTQHEFGLWAAVAIHDTSSVVGAALTYGDEALRVATTVKLARTLWIIPVSLISMFLFKAKDGKIKIPWFILFFIIAILINSYFDLPQMVTDYTTGAAKRLLIVTLFLVGSTLSVKDLKKTGARPFVLGASLWICISVFSLLFIMS
;
A
#
# COMPACT_ATOMS: atom_id res chain seq x y z
N MET A 1 -21.41 -18.78 21.87
CA MET A 1 -21.10 -17.34 21.81
C MET A 1 -19.69 -17.12 22.33
N LYS A 2 -18.82 -16.45 21.57
CA LYS A 2 -17.43 -16.21 22.00
C LYS A 2 -17.42 -15.14 23.10
N ASN A 3 -16.67 -15.35 24.18
CA ASN A 3 -16.56 -14.36 25.25
C ASN A 3 -15.92 -13.06 24.69
N PRO A 4 -16.64 -11.93 24.65
CA PRO A 4 -16.16 -10.71 24.02
C PRO A 4 -14.91 -10.12 24.70
N ILE A 5 -14.73 -10.38 26.00
CA ILE A 5 -13.55 -9.95 26.75
C ILE A 5 -12.33 -10.78 26.30
N PHE A 6 -12.48 -12.10 26.20
CA PHE A 6 -11.42 -12.98 25.72
C PHE A 6 -10.93 -12.60 24.32
N VAL A 7 -11.85 -12.34 23.39
CA VAL A 7 -11.50 -11.93 22.02
C VAL A 7 -10.72 -10.61 22.02
N LYS A 8 -11.13 -9.61 22.82
CA LYS A 8 -10.40 -8.34 22.94
C LYS A 8 -9.01 -8.51 23.55
N VAL A 9 -8.88 -9.30 24.60
CA VAL A 9 -7.60 -9.59 25.26
C VAL A 9 -6.65 -10.31 24.30
N LEU A 10 -7.13 -11.32 23.58
CA LEU A 10 -6.32 -12.03 22.59
C LEU A 10 -5.88 -11.12 21.43
N PHE A 11 -6.75 -10.23 20.96
CA PHE A 11 -6.40 -9.25 19.93
C PHE A 11 -5.29 -8.30 20.41
N ALA A 12 -5.41 -7.78 21.64
CA ALA A 12 -4.38 -6.93 22.25
C ALA A 12 -3.06 -7.68 22.46
N PHE A 13 -3.12 -8.95 22.88
CA PHE A 13 -1.96 -9.80 23.01
C PHE A 13 -1.22 -9.96 21.67
N LEU A 14 -1.93 -10.25 20.57
CA LEU A 14 -1.33 -10.36 19.24
C LEU A 14 -0.68 -9.05 18.76
N ILE A 15 -1.25 -7.88 19.12
CA ILE A 15 -0.59 -6.59 18.86
C ILE A 15 0.75 -6.50 19.58
N ILE A 16 0.83 -6.94 20.85
CA ILE A 16 2.07 -6.93 21.63
C ILE A 16 3.11 -7.86 20.98
N ILE A 17 2.70 -9.05 20.52
CA ILE A 17 3.63 -9.94 19.80
C ILE A 17 4.10 -9.29 18.50
N CYS A 18 3.22 -8.65 17.74
CA CYS A 18 3.63 -7.91 16.52
C CYS A 18 4.64 -6.79 16.85
N LEU A 19 4.47 -6.11 17.97
CA LEU A 19 5.36 -5.04 18.42
C LEU A 19 6.72 -5.55 18.91
N SER A 20 6.81 -6.81 19.35
CA SER A 20 8.05 -7.41 19.87
C SER A 20 9.17 -7.55 18.83
N GLY A 21 8.82 -7.63 17.54
CA GLY A 21 9.76 -7.87 16.44
C GLY A 21 10.06 -9.34 16.14
N PHE A 22 9.45 -10.30 16.85
CA PHE A 22 9.62 -11.74 16.58
C PHE A 22 8.82 -12.24 15.37
N ILE A 23 7.86 -11.47 14.88
CA ILE A 23 6.96 -11.84 13.79
C ILE A 23 7.31 -11.03 12.54
N SER A 24 7.39 -11.69 11.39
CA SER A 24 7.58 -11.03 10.10
C SER A 24 6.28 -10.40 9.57
N SER A 25 6.42 -9.42 8.67
CA SER A 25 5.30 -8.71 8.03
C SER A 25 4.20 -9.62 7.44
N PRO A 26 4.52 -10.67 6.65
CA PRO A 26 3.50 -11.56 6.09
C PRO A 26 2.77 -12.38 7.16
N ILE A 27 3.49 -12.84 8.19
CA ILE A 27 2.91 -13.62 9.30
C ILE A 27 1.96 -12.74 10.11
N ALA A 28 2.33 -11.48 10.40
CA ALA A 28 1.47 -10.54 11.10
C ALA A 28 0.15 -10.33 10.35
N LEU A 29 0.19 -10.11 9.03
CA LEU A 29 -1.01 -10.00 8.21
C LEU A 29 -1.85 -11.28 8.25
N LEU A 30 -1.22 -12.45 8.09
CA LEU A 30 -1.90 -13.74 8.11
C LEU A 30 -2.60 -13.98 9.46
N LEU A 31 -1.93 -13.67 10.58
CA LEU A 31 -2.51 -13.77 11.92
C LEU A 31 -3.72 -12.85 12.08
N GLY A 32 -3.65 -11.61 11.57
CA GLY A 32 -4.79 -10.69 11.56
C GLY A 32 -5.97 -11.25 10.77
N PHE A 33 -5.71 -11.78 9.57
CA PHE A 33 -6.73 -12.40 8.72
C PHE A 33 -7.37 -13.62 9.39
N LEU A 34 -6.56 -14.56 9.88
CA LEU A 34 -7.06 -15.77 10.57
C LEU A 34 -7.83 -15.40 11.84
N PHE A 35 -7.36 -14.40 12.59
CA PHE A 35 -8.08 -13.90 13.76
C PHE A 35 -9.49 -13.45 13.39
N THR A 36 -9.63 -12.60 12.38
CA THR A 36 -10.96 -12.11 11.94
C THR A 36 -11.80 -13.21 11.32
N LEU A 37 -11.20 -14.14 10.58
CA LEU A 37 -11.89 -15.28 9.98
C LEU A 37 -12.56 -16.15 11.04
N PHE A 38 -11.86 -16.45 12.13
CA PHE A 38 -12.39 -17.30 13.19
C PHE A 38 -13.19 -16.49 14.22
N LEU A 39 -12.59 -15.47 14.82
CA LEU A 39 -13.11 -14.78 16.02
C LEU A 39 -13.92 -13.51 15.71
N GLY A 40 -13.86 -13.01 14.48
CA GLY A 40 -14.43 -11.70 14.10
C GLY A 40 -13.54 -10.53 14.56
N GLN A 41 -13.86 -9.32 14.08
CA GLN A 41 -13.06 -8.13 14.35
C GLN A 41 -13.65 -7.36 15.57
N PRO A 42 -12.92 -7.25 16.72
CA PRO A 42 -13.46 -6.72 17.98
C PRO A 42 -13.46 -5.18 18.10
N PHE A 43 -12.78 -4.46 17.21
CA PHE A 43 -12.54 -3.02 17.24
C PHE A 43 -12.84 -2.32 15.90
N GLU A 44 -13.93 -2.70 15.23
CA GLU A 44 -14.14 -2.41 13.79
C GLU A 44 -14.12 -0.90 13.49
N LYS A 45 -14.66 -0.12 14.44
CA LYS A 45 -14.71 1.35 14.39
C LYS A 45 -13.32 2.02 14.47
N PHE A 46 -12.35 1.39 15.12
CA PHE A 46 -11.04 2.00 15.41
C PHE A 46 -9.93 1.45 14.53
N THR A 47 -10.02 0.21 14.07
CA THR A 47 -8.95 -0.47 13.32
C THR A 47 -8.53 0.31 12.07
N GLN A 48 -9.49 0.83 11.29
CA GLN A 48 -9.17 1.63 10.09
C GLN A 48 -8.41 2.93 10.43
N LYS A 49 -8.79 3.59 11.52
CA LYS A 49 -8.09 4.79 12.00
C LYS A 49 -6.69 4.42 12.49
N GLY A 50 -6.57 3.33 13.25
CA GLY A 50 -5.29 2.79 13.72
C GLY A 50 -4.31 2.50 12.59
N ILE A 51 -4.74 1.79 11.55
CA ILE A 51 -3.94 1.52 10.35
C ILE A 51 -3.40 2.82 9.75
N GLN A 52 -4.25 3.84 9.56
CA GLN A 52 -3.84 5.10 8.96
C GLN A 52 -2.80 5.86 9.79
N TYR A 53 -2.94 5.90 11.12
CA TYR A 53 -1.98 6.61 11.96
C TYR A 53 -0.67 5.84 12.08
N LEU A 54 -0.73 4.53 12.38
CA LEU A 54 0.45 3.70 12.55
C LEU A 54 1.27 3.65 11.25
N LEU A 55 0.63 3.53 10.09
CA LEU A 55 1.34 3.57 8.79
C LEU A 55 2.07 4.91 8.60
N LYS A 56 1.40 6.04 8.84
CA LYS A 56 2.00 7.37 8.67
C LYS A 56 3.17 7.58 9.61
N ILE A 57 3.02 7.21 10.89
CA ILE A 57 4.09 7.31 11.90
C ILE A 57 5.27 6.41 11.52
N SER A 58 5.00 5.18 11.10
CA SER A 58 6.05 4.24 10.67
C SER A 58 6.81 4.79 9.46
N VAL A 59 6.10 5.28 8.44
CA VAL A 59 6.74 5.85 7.25
C VAL A 59 7.61 7.06 7.61
N VAL A 60 7.11 7.99 8.42
CA VAL A 60 7.91 9.16 8.87
C VAL A 60 9.12 8.71 9.67
N GLY A 61 8.95 7.73 10.58
CA GLY A 61 10.05 7.15 11.36
C GLY A 61 11.12 6.48 10.50
N LEU A 62 10.73 5.79 9.43
CA LEU A 62 11.67 5.25 8.44
C LEU A 62 12.48 6.34 7.71
N GLY A 63 11.92 7.55 7.58
CA GLY A 63 12.61 8.72 7.02
C GLY A 63 13.89 9.08 7.74
N PHE A 64 13.98 8.83 9.05
CA PHE A 64 15.19 9.06 9.85
C PHE A 64 16.32 8.06 9.55
N GLY A 65 16.07 7.00 8.77
CA GLY A 65 17.09 6.04 8.33
C GLY A 65 17.55 6.27 6.89
N MET A 66 17.18 7.39 6.27
CA MET A 66 17.42 7.65 4.85
C MET A 66 18.21 8.94 4.63
N PHE A 67 19.03 8.94 3.58
CA PHE A 67 19.82 10.09 3.16
C PHE A 67 19.21 10.75 1.91
N LEU A 68 19.26 12.09 1.86
CA LEU A 68 18.63 12.90 0.83
C LEU A 68 19.13 12.55 -0.58
N MET A 69 20.44 12.47 -0.78
CA MET A 69 21.02 12.25 -2.11
C MET A 69 20.64 10.88 -2.68
N GLU A 70 20.67 9.85 -1.84
CA GLU A 70 20.24 8.50 -2.21
C GLU A 70 18.73 8.44 -2.51
N THR A 71 17.93 9.11 -1.68
CA THR A 71 16.48 9.22 -1.87
C THR A 71 16.14 9.91 -3.19
N LEU A 72 16.84 11.01 -3.51
CA LEU A 72 16.65 11.75 -4.77
C LEU A 72 17.07 10.92 -5.98
N LYS A 73 18.20 10.21 -5.91
CA LYS A 73 18.67 9.32 -6.98
C LYS A 73 17.63 8.24 -7.29
N THR A 74 17.20 7.52 -6.24
CA THR A 74 16.23 6.42 -6.35
C THR A 74 14.86 6.93 -6.82
N GLY A 75 14.41 8.08 -6.30
CA GLY A 75 13.16 8.71 -6.71
C GLY A 75 13.15 9.13 -8.19
N ARG A 76 14.28 9.61 -8.72
CA ARG A 76 14.44 9.97 -10.14
C ARG A 76 14.43 8.74 -11.04
N GLU A 77 15.16 7.69 -10.65
CA GLU A 77 15.20 6.42 -11.38
C GLU A 77 13.81 5.79 -11.51
N GLY A 78 13.04 5.79 -10.40
CA GLY A 78 11.67 5.30 -10.38
C GLY A 78 10.65 6.20 -11.11
N LEU A 79 11.00 7.42 -11.51
CA LEU A 79 10.04 8.40 -12.05
C LEU A 79 9.52 7.98 -13.43
N THR A 80 10.40 7.56 -14.34
CA THR A 80 10.02 7.19 -15.71
C THR A 80 9.05 6.00 -15.71
N ILE A 81 9.43 4.92 -15.03
CA ILE A 81 8.59 3.73 -14.89
C ILE A 81 7.27 4.04 -14.16
N THR A 82 7.30 4.94 -13.18
CA THR A 82 6.11 5.44 -12.47
C THR A 82 5.13 6.11 -13.43
N VAL A 83 5.60 7.03 -14.27
CA VAL A 83 4.74 7.75 -15.21
C VAL A 83 4.10 6.77 -16.19
N LEU A 84 4.92 5.93 -16.83
CA LEU A 84 4.47 4.95 -17.80
C LEU A 84 3.44 3.99 -17.19
N THR A 85 3.71 3.46 -15.99
CA THR A 85 2.81 2.53 -15.32
C THR A 85 1.54 3.21 -14.84
N ILE A 86 1.58 4.45 -14.33
CA ILE A 86 0.38 5.17 -13.90
C ILE A 86 -0.58 5.34 -15.07
N PHE A 87 -0.12 5.98 -16.16
CA PHE A 87 -0.97 6.27 -17.31
C PHE A 87 -1.35 4.99 -18.05
N GLY A 88 -0.41 4.07 -18.24
CA GLY A 88 -0.67 2.76 -18.84
C GLY A 88 -1.75 1.98 -18.09
N THR A 89 -1.71 1.96 -16.75
CA THR A 89 -2.72 1.29 -15.92
C THR A 89 -4.09 1.95 -16.03
N LEU A 90 -4.14 3.30 -16.03
CA LEU A 90 -5.41 4.02 -16.15
C LEU A 90 -6.05 3.80 -17.52
N ILE A 91 -5.25 3.81 -18.60
CA ILE A 91 -5.72 3.55 -19.97
C ILE A 91 -6.18 2.10 -20.10
N LEU A 92 -5.34 1.13 -19.70
CA LEU A 92 -5.68 -0.29 -19.74
C LEU A 92 -6.90 -0.59 -18.89
N GLY A 93 -6.99 0.02 -17.71
CA GLY A 93 -8.12 -0.08 -16.80
C GLY A 93 -9.42 0.41 -17.41
N TRP A 94 -9.38 1.53 -18.13
CA TRP A 94 -10.53 2.03 -18.88
C TRP A 94 -10.98 1.04 -19.99
N ILE A 95 -10.03 0.49 -20.75
CA ILE A 95 -10.30 -0.50 -21.81
C ILE A 95 -10.93 -1.77 -21.21
N LEU A 96 -10.30 -2.35 -20.19
CA LEU A 96 -10.75 -3.58 -19.55
C LEU A 96 -12.09 -3.39 -18.83
N THR A 97 -12.35 -2.21 -18.27
CA THR A 97 -13.65 -1.88 -17.66
C THR A 97 -14.77 -1.98 -18.70
N LYS A 98 -14.54 -1.47 -19.92
CA LYS A 98 -15.51 -1.58 -21.03
C LYS A 98 -15.64 -3.03 -21.50
N LEU A 99 -14.52 -3.75 -21.64
CA LEU A 99 -14.50 -5.14 -22.09
C LEU A 99 -15.25 -6.08 -21.14
N PHE A 100 -15.01 -5.95 -19.83
CA PHE A 100 -15.65 -6.78 -18.80
C PHE A 100 -17.05 -6.28 -18.39
N LYS A 101 -17.54 -5.20 -19.02
CA LYS A 101 -18.86 -4.59 -18.75
C LYS A 101 -19.02 -4.27 -17.26
N ILE A 102 -18.02 -3.62 -16.67
CA ILE A 102 -18.01 -3.18 -15.27
C ILE A 102 -18.50 -1.74 -15.19
N ASP A 103 -19.12 -1.37 -14.07
CA ASP A 103 -19.50 0.02 -13.77
C ASP A 103 -18.29 0.96 -13.90
N LYS A 104 -18.51 2.13 -14.51
CA LYS A 104 -17.42 3.08 -14.82
C LYS A 104 -16.73 3.62 -13.58
N HIS A 105 -17.48 3.91 -12.51
CA HIS A 105 -16.88 4.39 -11.26
C HIS A 105 -16.09 3.27 -10.60
N LEU A 106 -16.64 2.06 -10.58
CA LEU A 106 -15.94 0.90 -10.01
C LEU A 106 -14.63 0.61 -10.74
N GLY A 107 -14.68 0.52 -12.07
CA GLY A 107 -13.50 0.25 -12.89
C GLY A 107 -12.44 1.34 -12.76
N TYR A 108 -12.84 2.61 -12.73
CA TYR A 108 -11.92 3.72 -12.54
C TYR A 108 -11.27 3.72 -11.14
N LEU A 109 -12.03 3.43 -10.07
CA LEU A 109 -11.48 3.33 -8.72
C LEU A 109 -10.48 2.17 -8.59
N ILE A 110 -10.78 1.00 -9.16
CA ILE A 110 -9.84 -0.13 -9.18
C ILE A 110 -8.58 0.26 -9.94
N SER A 111 -8.72 0.93 -11.09
CA SER A 111 -7.58 1.36 -11.91
C SER A 111 -6.72 2.41 -11.20
N ALA A 112 -7.32 3.42 -10.59
CA ALA A 112 -6.62 4.46 -9.82
C ALA A 112 -5.97 3.91 -8.55
N GLY A 113 -6.63 2.98 -7.85
CA GLY A 113 -6.06 2.27 -6.73
C GLY A 113 -4.84 1.46 -7.15
N THR A 114 -4.95 0.73 -8.25
CA THR A 114 -3.89 -0.11 -8.79
C THR A 114 -2.67 0.72 -9.24
N SER A 115 -2.92 1.87 -9.87
CA SER A 115 -1.87 2.65 -10.52
C SER A 115 -1.03 3.50 -9.58
N ILE A 116 -1.44 3.74 -8.33
CA ILE A 116 -0.74 4.67 -7.42
C ILE A 116 -0.37 4.00 -6.09
N CYS A 117 -1.26 4.11 -5.09
CA CYS A 117 -1.02 3.74 -3.69
C CYS A 117 -2.24 3.03 -3.07
N GLY A 118 -3.08 2.41 -3.90
CA GLY A 118 -4.18 1.58 -3.46
C GLY A 118 -5.30 2.39 -2.81
N GLY A 119 -5.56 2.11 -1.54
CA GLY A 119 -6.68 2.72 -0.81
C GLY A 119 -6.61 4.24 -0.70
N SER A 120 -5.42 4.83 -0.59
CA SER A 120 -5.25 6.29 -0.53
C SER A 120 -5.65 6.98 -1.84
N ALA A 121 -5.36 6.35 -2.99
CA ALA A 121 -5.79 6.84 -4.29
C ALA A 121 -7.31 6.70 -4.47
N ILE A 122 -7.88 5.56 -4.07
CA ILE A 122 -9.34 5.36 -4.07
C ILE A 122 -10.02 6.42 -3.19
N ALA A 123 -9.51 6.68 -1.98
CA ALA A 123 -10.08 7.65 -1.05
C ALA A 123 -9.97 9.10 -1.53
N ALA A 124 -8.97 9.43 -2.35
CA ALA A 124 -8.79 10.74 -2.95
C ALA A 124 -9.67 10.93 -4.20
N VAL A 125 -9.76 9.92 -5.06
CA VAL A 125 -10.50 9.97 -6.33
C VAL A 125 -12.00 9.79 -6.13
N ALA A 126 -12.42 8.95 -5.18
CA ALA A 126 -13.83 8.66 -4.92
C ALA A 126 -14.73 9.89 -4.72
N PRO A 127 -14.38 10.89 -3.87
CA PRO A 127 -15.19 12.10 -3.74
C PRO A 127 -15.18 12.96 -5.00
N VAL A 128 -14.07 12.97 -5.76
CA VAL A 128 -13.95 13.73 -7.01
C VAL A 128 -14.93 13.19 -8.05
N ILE A 129 -15.01 11.87 -8.21
CA ILE A 129 -15.93 11.25 -9.17
C ILE A 129 -17.32 10.96 -8.57
N GLN A 130 -17.61 11.43 -7.36
CA GLN A 130 -18.88 11.20 -6.64
C GLN A 130 -19.28 9.70 -6.56
N ALA A 131 -18.31 8.83 -6.26
CA ALA A 131 -18.56 7.39 -6.17
C ALA A 131 -19.45 7.01 -4.97
N LYS A 132 -20.35 6.05 -5.17
CA LYS A 132 -21.22 5.53 -4.11
C LYS A 132 -20.39 4.75 -3.06
N PRO A 133 -20.75 4.80 -1.76
CA PRO A 133 -20.01 4.09 -0.69
C PRO A 133 -19.81 2.59 -0.95
N LYS A 134 -20.83 1.92 -1.53
CA LYS A 134 -20.75 0.51 -1.92
C LYS A 134 -19.66 0.27 -2.97
N THR A 135 -19.56 1.14 -3.97
CA THR A 135 -18.54 1.07 -5.03
C THR A 135 -17.14 1.27 -4.47
N ILE A 136 -16.97 2.23 -3.56
CA ILE A 136 -15.70 2.48 -2.86
C ILE A 136 -15.28 1.25 -2.06
N SER A 137 -16.21 0.67 -1.30
CA SER A 137 -15.95 -0.52 -0.47
C SER A 137 -15.51 -1.72 -1.32
N VAL A 138 -16.16 -1.92 -2.47
CA VAL A 138 -15.80 -2.98 -3.42
C VAL A 138 -14.40 -2.76 -4.00
N ALA A 139 -14.09 -1.54 -4.46
CA ALA A 139 -12.76 -1.23 -5.00
C ALA A 139 -11.66 -1.45 -3.96
N LEU A 140 -11.87 -1.01 -2.71
CA LEU A 140 -10.95 -1.24 -1.60
C LEU A 140 -10.77 -2.73 -1.32
N GLY A 141 -11.85 -3.51 -1.32
CA GLY A 141 -11.80 -4.96 -1.11
C GLY A 141 -10.97 -5.69 -2.16
N VAL A 142 -11.13 -5.35 -3.44
CA VAL A 142 -10.32 -5.91 -4.53
C VAL A 142 -8.83 -5.58 -4.33
N VAL A 143 -8.51 -4.31 -4.12
CA VAL A 143 -7.12 -3.85 -3.96
C VAL A 143 -6.46 -4.51 -2.74
N PHE A 144 -7.14 -4.53 -1.58
CA PHE A 144 -6.59 -5.13 -0.37
C PHE A 144 -6.42 -6.64 -0.47
N LEU A 145 -7.31 -7.35 -1.16
CA LEU A 145 -7.12 -8.78 -1.41
C LEU A 145 -5.86 -9.02 -2.24
N LEU A 146 -5.71 -8.33 -3.36
CA LEU A 146 -4.54 -8.49 -4.24
C LEU A 146 -3.24 -8.11 -3.52
N ASN A 147 -3.27 -7.07 -2.69
CA ASN A 147 -2.14 -6.68 -1.85
C ASN A 147 -1.74 -7.74 -0.83
N SER A 148 -2.73 -8.42 -0.25
CA SER A 148 -2.47 -9.52 0.68
C SER A 148 -1.78 -10.69 -0.02
N ILE A 149 -2.18 -10.99 -1.27
CA ILE A 149 -1.50 -11.98 -2.11
C ILE A 149 -0.08 -11.52 -2.45
N ALA A 150 0.10 -10.22 -2.76
CA ALA A 150 1.39 -9.64 -3.12
C ALA A 150 2.47 -9.85 -2.05
N LEU A 151 2.12 -9.75 -0.77
CA LEU A 151 3.07 -9.95 0.34
C LEU A 151 3.79 -11.30 0.33
N PHE A 152 3.16 -12.33 -0.23
CA PHE A 152 3.75 -13.66 -0.33
C PHE A 152 4.35 -13.91 -1.70
N VAL A 153 3.63 -13.53 -2.76
CA VAL A 153 4.04 -13.81 -4.14
C VAL A 153 5.28 -13.01 -4.52
N PHE A 154 5.36 -11.73 -4.17
CA PHE A 154 6.46 -10.88 -4.61
C PHE A 154 7.80 -11.33 -4.05
N PRO A 155 7.99 -11.49 -2.72
CA PRO A 155 9.27 -11.98 -2.19
C PRO A 155 9.65 -13.35 -2.76
N ALA A 156 8.70 -14.27 -2.92
CA ALA A 156 8.95 -15.59 -3.49
C ALA A 156 9.46 -15.50 -4.94
N VAL A 157 8.82 -14.68 -5.78
CA VAL A 157 9.27 -14.43 -7.17
C VAL A 157 10.62 -13.72 -7.19
N GLY A 158 10.83 -12.73 -6.34
CA GLY A 158 12.09 -12.00 -6.25
C GLY A 158 13.27 -12.89 -5.88
N HIS A 159 13.09 -13.82 -4.94
CA HIS A 159 14.11 -14.81 -4.60
C HIS A 159 14.32 -15.83 -5.72
N PHE A 160 13.25 -16.29 -6.37
CA PHE A 160 13.33 -17.22 -7.50
C PHE A 160 14.13 -16.64 -8.68
N LEU A 161 13.95 -15.34 -8.96
CA LEU A 161 14.68 -14.61 -10.00
C LEU A 161 16.05 -14.10 -9.54
N SER A 162 16.45 -14.36 -8.29
CA SER A 162 17.71 -13.87 -7.70
C SER A 162 17.91 -12.35 -7.84
N MET A 163 16.83 -11.58 -7.66
CA MET A 163 16.89 -10.12 -7.77
C MET A 163 17.79 -9.52 -6.68
N THR A 164 18.45 -8.42 -7.01
CA THR A 164 19.08 -7.57 -6.00
C THR A 164 18.01 -6.88 -5.14
N GLN A 165 18.40 -6.41 -3.95
CA GLN A 165 17.47 -5.65 -3.10
C GLN A 165 16.97 -4.37 -3.78
N HIS A 166 17.82 -3.70 -4.54
CA HIS A 166 17.45 -2.51 -5.32
C HIS A 166 16.40 -2.83 -6.39
N GLU A 167 16.63 -3.84 -7.23
CA GLU A 167 15.69 -4.26 -8.27
C GLU A 167 14.35 -4.71 -7.68
N PHE A 168 14.39 -5.51 -6.60
CA PHE A 168 13.17 -5.93 -5.92
C PHE A 168 12.43 -4.74 -5.33
N GLY A 169 13.14 -3.79 -4.72
CA GLY A 169 12.56 -2.58 -4.16
C GLY A 169 11.84 -1.73 -5.21
N LEU A 170 12.46 -1.53 -6.38
CA LEU A 170 11.85 -0.84 -7.51
C LEU A 170 10.61 -1.58 -8.01
N TRP A 171 10.72 -2.89 -8.24
CA TRP A 171 9.65 -3.71 -8.78
C TRP A 171 8.44 -3.76 -7.83
N ALA A 172 8.69 -4.04 -6.55
CA ALA A 172 7.66 -4.06 -5.52
C ALA A 172 6.95 -2.70 -5.43
N ALA A 173 7.68 -1.58 -5.42
CA ALA A 173 7.09 -0.26 -5.36
C ALA A 173 6.19 0.05 -6.55
N VAL A 174 6.54 -0.43 -7.75
CA VAL A 174 5.78 -0.21 -8.99
C VAL A 174 4.54 -1.11 -9.05
N ALA A 175 4.67 -2.39 -8.72
CA ALA A 175 3.65 -3.37 -9.03
C ALA A 175 2.71 -3.73 -7.85
N ILE A 176 3.13 -3.60 -6.60
CA ILE A 176 2.22 -3.79 -5.46
C ILE A 176 1.40 -2.53 -5.25
N HIS A 177 0.10 -2.60 -4.99
CA HIS A 177 -0.77 -1.42 -5.13
C HIS A 177 -0.63 -0.41 -4.00
N ASP A 178 -0.43 -0.82 -2.74
CA ASP A 178 -0.43 0.09 -1.59
C ASP A 178 0.91 0.17 -0.84
N THR A 179 1.09 1.24 -0.07
CA THR A 179 2.33 1.47 0.69
C THR A 179 2.54 0.43 1.79
N SER A 180 1.48 0.00 2.49
CA SER A 180 1.66 -0.93 3.62
C SER A 180 2.17 -2.28 3.14
N SER A 181 1.64 -2.80 2.03
CA SER A 181 2.06 -4.10 1.50
C SER A 181 3.38 -4.04 0.74
N VAL A 182 3.67 -2.93 0.05
CA VAL A 182 5.03 -2.69 -0.50
C VAL A 182 6.06 -2.79 0.61
N VAL A 183 5.83 -2.06 1.70
CA VAL A 183 6.77 -2.03 2.80
C VAL A 183 6.85 -3.39 3.49
N GLY A 184 5.73 -4.10 3.67
CA GLY A 184 5.74 -5.45 4.24
C GLY A 184 6.51 -6.47 3.41
N ALA A 185 6.38 -6.42 2.08
CA ALA A 185 7.12 -7.29 1.17
C ALA A 185 8.62 -6.93 1.19
N ALA A 186 8.94 -5.64 1.07
CA ALA A 186 10.31 -5.13 1.05
C ALA A 186 11.06 -5.37 2.37
N LEU A 187 10.39 -5.24 3.52
CA LEU A 187 10.98 -5.53 4.83
C LEU A 187 11.43 -7.00 4.94
N THR A 188 10.75 -7.92 4.25
CA THR A 188 11.13 -9.35 4.23
C THR A 188 12.32 -9.61 3.30
N TYR A 189 12.56 -8.72 2.33
CA TYR A 189 13.61 -8.87 1.32
C TYR A 189 14.93 -8.20 1.75
N GLY A 190 14.86 -7.11 2.51
CA GLY A 190 16.01 -6.48 3.16
C GLY A 190 15.88 -4.96 3.31
N ASP A 191 16.84 -4.36 4.01
CA ASP A 191 16.79 -2.95 4.38
C ASP A 191 16.98 -2.00 3.19
N GLU A 192 17.79 -2.39 2.21
CA GLU A 192 17.94 -1.61 0.98
C GLU A 192 16.64 -1.66 0.16
N ALA A 193 16.05 -2.85 0.01
CA ALA A 193 14.78 -3.02 -0.67
C ALA A 193 13.68 -2.18 -0.02
N LEU A 194 13.63 -2.17 1.32
CA LEU A 194 12.71 -1.34 2.10
C LEU A 194 12.87 0.15 1.79
N ARG A 195 14.11 0.66 1.81
CA ARG A 195 14.43 2.07 1.53
C ARG A 195 14.03 2.46 0.12
N VAL A 196 14.45 1.66 -0.87
CA VAL A 196 14.15 1.88 -2.29
C VAL A 196 12.65 1.86 -2.52
N ALA A 197 11.98 0.81 -2.03
CA ALA A 197 10.56 0.63 -2.26
C ALA A 197 9.73 1.75 -1.62
N THR A 198 10.07 2.13 -0.39
CA THR A 198 9.38 3.21 0.34
C THR A 198 9.55 4.54 -0.39
N THR A 199 10.77 4.86 -0.81
CA THR A 199 11.09 6.09 -1.55
C THR A 199 10.25 6.20 -2.83
N VAL A 200 10.31 5.18 -3.68
CA VAL A 200 9.62 5.18 -4.96
C VAL A 200 8.11 5.21 -4.75
N LYS A 201 7.59 4.47 -3.76
CA LYS A 201 6.15 4.42 -3.48
C LYS A 201 5.58 5.75 -2.97
N LEU A 202 6.35 6.48 -2.17
CA LEU A 202 5.96 7.81 -1.69
C LEU A 202 6.02 8.87 -2.78
N ALA A 203 7.05 8.83 -3.64
CA ALA A 203 7.10 9.65 -4.83
C ALA A 203 5.87 9.42 -5.72
N ARG A 204 5.45 8.16 -5.90
CA ARG A 204 4.20 7.80 -6.59
C ARG A 204 2.96 8.39 -5.94
N THR A 205 2.93 8.51 -4.62
CA THR A 205 1.74 9.00 -3.89
C THR A 205 1.48 10.49 -4.19
N LEU A 206 2.49 11.27 -4.58
CA LEU A 206 2.31 12.64 -5.05
C LEU A 206 1.44 12.73 -6.32
N TRP A 207 1.40 11.66 -7.13
CA TRP A 207 0.58 11.58 -8.33
C TRP A 207 -0.92 11.51 -8.06
N ILE A 208 -1.34 11.35 -6.79
CA ILE A 208 -2.75 11.53 -6.40
C ILE A 208 -3.26 12.90 -6.87
N ILE A 209 -2.47 13.97 -6.73
CA ILE A 209 -2.90 15.34 -7.07
C ILE A 209 -3.20 15.47 -8.57
N PRO A 210 -2.23 15.23 -9.49
CA PRO A 210 -2.50 15.34 -10.93
C PRO A 210 -3.57 14.36 -11.40
N VAL A 211 -3.58 13.11 -10.91
CA VAL A 211 -4.62 12.14 -11.30
C VAL A 211 -6.00 12.56 -10.80
N SER A 212 -6.11 13.13 -9.60
CA SER A 212 -7.39 13.67 -9.09
C SER A 212 -7.88 14.86 -9.89
N LEU A 213 -6.98 15.75 -10.33
CA LEU A 213 -7.33 16.85 -11.24
C LEU A 213 -7.85 16.31 -12.58
N ILE A 214 -7.13 15.37 -13.20
CA ILE A 214 -7.57 14.70 -14.44
C ILE A 214 -8.94 14.02 -14.23
N SER A 215 -9.13 13.34 -13.10
CA SER A 215 -10.41 12.71 -12.73
C SER A 215 -11.55 13.72 -12.70
N MET A 216 -11.31 14.92 -12.17
CA MET A 216 -12.30 15.99 -12.08
C MET A 216 -12.78 16.42 -13.47
N PHE A 217 -11.86 16.58 -14.43
CA PHE A 217 -12.19 16.90 -15.82
C PHE A 217 -12.92 15.77 -16.52
N LEU A 218 -12.45 14.52 -16.38
CA LEU A 218 -13.03 13.34 -17.02
C LEU A 218 -14.48 13.05 -16.56
N PHE A 219 -14.77 13.30 -15.28
CA PHE A 219 -16.08 13.05 -14.68
C PHE A 219 -16.94 14.32 -14.55
N LYS A 220 -16.47 15.46 -15.09
CA LYS A 220 -17.16 16.77 -15.07
C LYS A 220 -17.60 17.20 -13.66
N ALA A 221 -16.76 16.94 -12.66
CA ALA A 221 -17.07 17.28 -11.27
C ALA A 221 -16.77 18.75 -10.98
N LYS A 222 -17.73 19.49 -10.42
CA LYS A 222 -17.60 20.93 -10.12
C LYS A 222 -17.00 21.24 -8.73
N ASP A 223 -17.11 20.33 -7.77
CA ASP A 223 -16.76 20.57 -6.34
C ASP A 223 -15.78 19.53 -5.74
N GLY A 224 -14.93 18.92 -6.56
CA GLY A 224 -14.04 17.84 -6.08
C GLY A 224 -12.97 18.34 -5.10
N LYS A 225 -13.04 17.93 -3.84
CA LYS A 225 -12.01 18.23 -2.82
C LYS A 225 -10.84 17.25 -2.93
N ILE A 226 -9.66 17.75 -3.31
CA ILE A 226 -8.42 16.96 -3.36
C ILE A 226 -7.81 16.87 -1.95
N LYS A 227 -7.50 15.65 -1.50
CA LYS A 227 -6.82 15.43 -0.22
C LYS A 227 -5.32 15.30 -0.42
N ILE A 228 -4.55 16.17 0.24
CA ILE A 228 -3.09 16.12 0.22
C ILE A 228 -2.57 15.20 1.34
N PRO A 229 -1.68 14.25 1.03
CA PRO A 229 -1.09 13.35 2.01
C PRO A 229 0.04 14.03 2.81
N TRP A 230 -0.32 14.84 3.80
CA TRP A 230 0.63 15.60 4.63
C TRP A 230 1.76 14.79 5.28
N PHE A 231 1.58 13.48 5.49
CA PHE A 231 2.63 12.63 6.03
C PHE A 231 3.88 12.53 5.13
N ILE A 232 3.74 12.77 3.82
CA ILE A 232 4.88 12.82 2.89
C ILE A 232 5.79 14.01 3.21
N LEU A 233 5.21 15.15 3.63
CA LEU A 233 6.00 16.32 4.03
C LEU A 233 6.83 15.98 5.28
N PHE A 234 6.21 15.37 6.29
CA PHE A 234 6.92 14.95 7.50
C PHE A 234 8.00 13.89 7.22
N PHE A 235 7.76 13.00 6.25
CA PHE A 235 8.76 12.05 5.77
C PHE A 235 9.97 12.75 5.14
N ILE A 236 9.74 13.72 4.26
CA ILE A 236 10.82 14.53 3.66
C ILE A 236 11.58 15.30 4.75
N ILE A 237 10.88 15.88 5.73
CA ILE A 237 11.51 16.56 6.86
C ILE A 237 12.40 15.59 7.65
N ALA A 238 11.94 14.37 7.93
CA ALA A 238 12.76 13.37 8.63
C ALA A 238 14.06 13.04 7.87
N ILE A 239 13.99 12.90 6.53
CA ILE A 239 15.17 12.69 5.67
C ILE A 239 16.12 13.89 5.75
N LEU A 240 15.58 15.11 5.68
CA LEU A 240 16.39 16.33 5.75
C LEU A 240 17.08 16.44 7.12
N ILE A 241 16.36 16.15 8.21
CA ILE A 241 16.96 16.15 9.55
C ILE A 241 18.11 15.14 9.60
N ASN A 242 17.88 13.89 9.18
CA ASN A 242 18.92 12.87 9.18
C ASN A 242 20.13 13.23 8.28
N SER A 243 19.89 13.92 7.17
CA SER A 243 20.94 14.25 6.20
C SER A 243 21.77 15.48 6.57
N TYR A 244 21.25 16.39 7.40
CA TYR A 244 21.89 17.68 7.68
C TYR A 244 22.22 17.93 9.16
N PHE A 245 21.61 17.20 10.10
CA PHE A 245 21.77 17.44 11.54
C PHE A 245 22.63 16.38 12.25
N ASP A 246 23.41 15.58 11.51
CA ASP A 246 24.34 14.55 12.02
C ASP A 246 23.80 13.80 13.25
N LEU A 247 22.61 13.19 13.08
CA LEU A 247 21.96 12.48 14.18
C LEU A 247 22.83 11.31 14.65
N PRO A 248 22.95 11.06 15.97
CA PRO A 248 23.65 9.89 16.46
C PRO A 248 23.04 8.60 15.89
N GLN A 249 23.88 7.67 15.43
CA GLN A 249 23.44 6.39 14.85
C GLN A 249 22.46 5.63 15.75
N MET A 250 22.65 5.73 17.07
CA MET A 250 21.74 5.13 18.05
C MET A 250 20.30 5.67 17.91
N VAL A 251 20.12 6.98 17.68
CA VAL A 251 18.80 7.60 17.54
C VAL A 251 18.12 7.13 16.26
N THR A 252 18.85 7.07 15.16
CA THR A 252 18.33 6.63 13.86
C THR A 252 17.97 5.14 13.89
N ASP A 253 18.82 4.29 14.48
CA ASP A 253 18.57 2.85 14.64
C ASP A 253 17.34 2.57 15.51
N TYR A 254 17.21 3.23 16.67
CA TYR A 254 16.03 3.03 17.52
C TYR A 254 14.74 3.55 16.87
N THR A 255 14.81 4.71 16.20
CA THR A 255 13.65 5.30 15.53
C THR A 255 13.17 4.42 14.38
N THR A 256 14.10 3.98 13.53
CA THR A 256 13.79 3.11 12.39
C THR A 256 13.36 1.71 12.85
N GLY A 257 13.99 1.15 13.89
CA GLY A 257 13.58 -0.11 14.50
C GLY A 257 12.15 -0.07 15.08
N ALA A 258 11.81 1.01 15.79
CA ALA A 258 10.45 1.24 16.28
C ALA A 258 9.46 1.39 15.11
N ALA A 259 9.83 2.13 14.07
CA ALA A 259 9.01 2.29 12.87
C ALA A 259 8.72 0.96 12.16
N LYS A 260 9.73 0.09 12.00
CA LYS A 260 9.55 -1.27 11.44
C LYS A 260 8.56 -2.09 12.28
N ARG A 261 8.66 -2.05 13.61
CA ARG A 261 7.73 -2.75 14.53
C ARG A 261 6.29 -2.22 14.45
N LEU A 262 6.11 -0.90 14.42
CA LEU A 262 4.79 -0.29 14.21
C LEU A 262 4.17 -0.68 12.86
N LEU A 263 5.00 -0.90 11.84
CA LEU A 263 4.54 -1.36 10.55
C LEU A 263 4.07 -2.81 10.58
N ILE A 264 4.75 -3.69 11.30
CA ILE A 264 4.30 -5.08 11.52
C ILE A 264 2.92 -5.08 12.21
N VAL A 265 2.73 -4.24 13.24
CA VAL A 265 1.41 -4.04 13.88
C VAL A 265 0.38 -3.53 12.87
N THR A 266 0.76 -2.58 12.02
CA THR A 266 -0.12 -2.04 10.97
C THR A 266 -0.60 -3.15 10.04
N LEU A 267 0.28 -4.06 9.62
CA LEU A 267 -0.06 -5.18 8.74
C LEU A 267 -0.98 -6.22 9.42
N PHE A 268 -0.78 -6.49 10.71
CA PHE A 268 -1.74 -7.27 11.49
C PHE A 268 -3.13 -6.63 11.49
N LEU A 269 -3.21 -5.32 11.73
CA LEU A 269 -4.48 -4.61 11.69
C LEU A 269 -5.10 -4.66 10.28
N VAL A 270 -4.31 -4.48 9.21
CA VAL A 270 -4.77 -4.62 7.82
C VAL A 270 -5.36 -6.01 7.59
N GLY A 271 -4.65 -7.07 7.97
CA GLY A 271 -5.13 -8.45 7.89
C GLY A 271 -6.46 -8.63 8.62
N SER A 272 -6.61 -8.02 9.81
CA SER A 272 -7.84 -8.09 10.60
C SER A 272 -9.05 -7.39 9.96
N THR A 273 -8.85 -6.56 8.93
CA THR A 273 -9.95 -5.91 8.19
C THR A 273 -10.42 -6.71 6.97
N LEU A 274 -9.69 -7.77 6.59
CA LEU A 274 -10.04 -8.60 5.44
C LEU A 274 -11.22 -9.52 5.80
N SER A 275 -12.37 -9.27 5.17
CA SER A 275 -13.61 -10.03 5.38
C SER A 275 -13.94 -10.88 4.16
N VAL A 276 -13.89 -12.20 4.32
CA VAL A 276 -14.27 -13.17 3.27
C VAL A 276 -15.73 -12.97 2.80
N LYS A 277 -16.60 -12.47 3.69
CA LYS A 277 -18.01 -12.20 3.36
C LYS A 277 -18.15 -11.04 2.39
N ASP A 278 -17.34 -9.99 2.55
CA ASP A 278 -17.39 -8.81 1.67
C ASP A 278 -16.70 -9.09 0.32
N LEU A 279 -15.70 -9.99 0.32
CA LEU A 279 -15.11 -10.53 -0.90
C LEU A 279 -16.10 -11.39 -1.68
N LYS A 280 -16.85 -12.30 -1.02
CA LYS A 280 -17.85 -13.17 -1.70
C LYS A 280 -19.07 -12.41 -2.24
N LYS A 281 -19.45 -11.28 -1.62
CA LYS A 281 -20.54 -10.41 -2.09
C LYS A 281 -20.14 -9.56 -3.30
N THR A 282 -18.84 -9.40 -3.51
CA THR A 282 -18.27 -8.70 -4.65
C THR A 282 -18.14 -9.71 -5.79
N GLY A 283 -18.94 -9.59 -6.86
CA GLY A 283 -18.88 -10.53 -7.98
C GLY A 283 -17.46 -10.70 -8.57
N ALA A 284 -17.23 -11.75 -9.35
CA ALA A 284 -15.89 -12.08 -9.85
C ALA A 284 -15.27 -11.02 -10.78
N ARG A 285 -16.10 -10.28 -11.53
CA ARG A 285 -15.62 -9.32 -12.57
C ARG A 285 -14.67 -8.23 -12.03
N PRO A 286 -14.99 -7.52 -10.94
CA PRO A 286 -14.04 -6.60 -10.28
C PRO A 286 -12.68 -7.21 -9.94
N PHE A 287 -12.65 -8.46 -9.46
CA PHE A 287 -11.40 -9.15 -9.16
C PHE A 287 -10.60 -9.47 -10.41
N VAL A 288 -11.27 -9.94 -11.47
CA VAL A 288 -10.62 -10.19 -12.77
C VAL A 288 -10.01 -8.91 -13.33
N LEU A 289 -10.72 -7.77 -13.24
CA LEU A 289 -10.17 -6.47 -13.64
C LEU A 289 -8.91 -6.13 -12.84
N GLY A 290 -8.99 -6.15 -11.50
CA GLY A 290 -7.85 -5.83 -10.64
C GLY A 290 -6.66 -6.75 -10.88
N ALA A 291 -6.89 -8.06 -10.96
CA ALA A 291 -5.85 -9.05 -11.21
C ALA A 291 -5.21 -8.89 -12.60
N SER A 292 -6.00 -8.60 -13.63
CA SER A 292 -5.48 -8.36 -14.99
C SER A 292 -4.57 -7.14 -15.00
N LEU A 293 -4.99 -6.03 -14.40
CA LEU A 293 -4.15 -4.84 -14.30
C LEU A 293 -2.89 -5.11 -13.50
N TRP A 294 -3.01 -5.80 -12.36
CA TRP A 294 -1.89 -6.14 -11.50
C TRP A 294 -0.86 -7.01 -12.23
N ILE A 295 -1.29 -8.06 -12.92
CA ILE A 295 -0.40 -8.93 -13.71
C ILE A 295 0.28 -8.12 -14.82
N CYS A 296 -0.47 -7.32 -15.59
CA CYS A 296 0.11 -6.51 -16.65
C CYS A 296 1.19 -5.56 -16.14
N ILE A 297 0.93 -4.84 -15.05
CA ILE A 297 1.92 -3.91 -14.46
C ILE A 297 3.10 -4.68 -13.88
N SER A 298 2.84 -5.80 -13.20
CA SER A 298 3.90 -6.63 -12.60
C SER A 298 4.85 -7.15 -13.66
N VAL A 299 4.33 -7.68 -14.77
CA VAL A 299 5.13 -8.18 -15.88
C VAL A 299 5.84 -7.04 -16.61
N PHE A 300 5.12 -5.97 -16.95
CA PHE A 300 5.72 -4.83 -17.65
C PHE A 300 6.88 -4.21 -16.85
N SER A 301 6.65 -3.96 -15.55
CA SER A 301 7.68 -3.38 -14.70
C SER A 301 8.84 -4.32 -14.44
N LEU A 302 8.59 -5.62 -14.30
CA LEU A 302 9.65 -6.61 -14.19
C LEU A 302 10.55 -6.61 -15.43
N LEU A 303 9.95 -6.67 -16.63
CA LEU A 303 10.69 -6.64 -17.89
C LEU A 303 11.50 -5.35 -18.06
N PHE A 304 10.95 -4.21 -17.64
CA PHE A 304 11.64 -2.92 -17.71
C PHE A 304 12.83 -2.84 -16.75
N ILE A 305 12.73 -3.47 -15.56
CA ILE A 305 13.80 -3.44 -14.57
C ILE A 305 14.91 -4.43 -14.93
N MET A 306 14.57 -5.54 -15.58
CA MET A 306 15.52 -6.59 -15.97
C MET A 306 16.16 -6.37 -17.34
N SER A 307 15.80 -5.30 -18.07
CA SER A 307 16.36 -4.94 -19.38
C SER A 307 17.53 -3.98 -19.26
#